data_AF-A0A399FA58-F1
#
_entry.id   AF-A0A399FA58-F1
#
_cell.length_a   1.000
_cell.length_b   1.000
_cell.length_c   1.000
_cell.angle_alpha   90.00
_cell.angle_beta   90.00
_cell.angle_gamma   90.00
#
_symmetry.space_group_name_H-M   'P 1'
#
loop_
_entity.id
_entity.type
_entity.pdbx_description
1 polymer ?
#
loop_
_entity_poly.entity_id
_entity_poly.type
_entity_poly.pdbx_seq_one_letter_code
_entity_poly.pdbx_strand_id
1 'polypeptide(L)' 'MLALVDNALSRAKDLEESYYWRGKASAALGQTRAARADFQTALRLKPSYREAAQALQALQARASR' A
#
# COMPACT_ATOMS: atom_id res chain seq x y z
N MET A 1 10.21 27.22 -8.73
CA MET A 1 10.40 26.24 -7.63
C MET A 1 9.31 25.16 -7.54
N LEU A 2 8.20 25.21 -8.31
CA LEU A 2 7.12 24.20 -8.19
C LEU A 2 7.36 22.91 -9.02
N ALA A 3 8.08 22.98 -10.14
CA ALA A 3 8.24 21.84 -11.05
C ALA A 3 9.08 20.65 -10.50
N LEU A 4 9.96 20.87 -9.52
CA LEU A 4 10.74 19.79 -8.90
C LEU A 4 9.89 18.98 -7.90
N VAL A 5 8.92 19.63 -7.26
CA VAL A 5 8.07 19.02 -6.23
C VAL A 5 7.09 18.05 -6.88
N ASP A 6 6.55 18.39 -8.06
CA ASP A 6 5.64 17.52 -8.81
C ASP A 6 6.32 16.22 -9.27
N ASN A 7 7.57 16.27 -9.73
CA ASN A 7 8.29 15.07 -10.16
C ASN A 7 8.65 14.15 -8.98
N ALA A 8 9.07 14.72 -7.85
CA ALA A 8 9.38 13.97 -6.64
C ALA A 8 8.11 13.32 -6.05
N LEU A 9 6.99 14.05 -6.03
CA LEU A 9 5.68 13.52 -5.62
C LEU A 9 5.15 12.47 -6.59
N SER A 10 5.43 12.58 -7.89
CA SER A 10 5.00 11.58 -8.88
C SER A 10 5.72 10.24 -8.69
N ARG A 11 7.03 10.25 -8.41
CA ARG A 11 7.76 9.02 -8.10
C ARG A 11 7.37 8.42 -6.76
N ALA A 12 7.05 9.25 -5.77
CA ALA A 12 6.45 8.77 -4.53
C ALA A 12 5.11 8.10 -4.82
N LYS A 13 4.28 8.70 -5.71
CA LYS A 13 2.99 8.17 -6.16
C LYS A 13 3.08 6.75 -6.72
N ASP A 14 4.04 6.53 -7.60
CA ASP A 14 4.23 5.22 -8.23
C ASP A 14 4.75 4.17 -7.24
N LEU A 15 5.46 4.62 -6.20
CA LEU A 15 6.02 3.75 -5.19
C LEU A 15 4.95 3.21 -4.25
N GLU A 16 3.98 4.02 -3.78
CA GLU A 16 2.90 3.50 -2.95
C GLU A 16 2.05 2.46 -3.69
N GLU A 17 1.80 2.70 -4.98
CA GLU A 17 0.97 1.84 -5.80
C GLU A 17 1.67 0.50 -6.05
N SER A 18 2.99 0.53 -6.25
CA SER A 18 3.83 -0.67 -6.34
C SER A 18 3.73 -1.55 -5.09
N TYR A 19 3.82 -0.95 -3.89
CA TYR A 19 3.63 -1.68 -2.64
C TYR A 19 2.20 -2.21 -2.48
N TYR A 20 1.19 -1.44 -2.88
CA TYR A 20 -0.20 -1.91 -2.86
C TYR A 20 -0.40 -3.14 -3.74
N TRP A 21 0.07 -3.12 -4.99
CA TRP A 21 -0.08 -4.26 -5.90
C TRP A 21 0.70 -5.49 -5.44
N ARG A 22 1.91 -5.30 -4.90
CA ARG A 22 2.67 -6.40 -4.29
C ARG A 22 1.94 -7.00 -3.08
N GLY A 23 1.39 -6.17 -2.21
CA GLY A 23 0.61 -6.63 -1.07
C GLY A 23 -0.64 -7.40 -1.48
N LYS A 24 -1.33 -6.97 -2.54
CA LYS A 24 -2.46 -7.69 -3.15
C LYS A 24 -2.05 -9.06 -3.67
N ALA A 25 -0.91 -9.16 -4.36
CA ALA A 25 -0.38 -10.43 -4.84
C ALA A 25 -0.01 -11.36 -3.67
N SER A 26 0.70 -10.87 -2.66
CA SER A 26 1.00 -11.63 -1.45
C SER A 26 -0.25 -12.09 -0.70
N ALA A 27 -1.31 -11.27 -0.65
CA ALA A 27 -2.58 -11.66 -0.04
C ALA A 27 -3.26 -12.80 -0.81
N ALA A 28 -3.20 -12.77 -2.14
CA ALA A 28 -3.71 -13.84 -3.01
C ALA A 28 -2.93 -15.16 -2.84
N LEU A 29 -1.62 -15.06 -2.55
CA LEU A 29 -0.76 -16.21 -2.24
C LEU A 29 -0.91 -16.71 -0.79
N GLY A 30 -1.82 -16.15 0.01
CA GLY A 30 -1.98 -16.51 1.43
C GLY A 30 -0.87 -15.98 2.35
N GLN A 31 0.06 -15.17 1.83
CA GLN A 31 1.16 -14.57 2.57
C GLN A 31 0.69 -13.33 3.34
N THR A 32 -0.24 -13.51 4.28
CA THR A 32 -0.93 -12.42 4.99
C THR A 32 0.02 -11.45 5.70
N ARG A 33 1.14 -11.94 6.26
CA ARG A 33 2.14 -11.09 6.93
C ARG A 33 2.86 -10.16 5.94
N ALA A 34 3.28 -10.70 4.80
CA ALA A 34 3.95 -9.92 3.75
C ALA A 34 2.99 -8.88 3.16
N ALA A 35 1.76 -9.29 2.86
CA ALA A 35 0.71 -8.40 2.36
C ALA A 35 0.43 -7.23 3.30
N ARG A 36 0.37 -7.50 4.61
CA ARG A 36 0.18 -6.47 5.64
C ARG A 36 1.31 -5.44 5.64
N ALA A 37 2.57 -5.89 5.61
CA ALA A 37 3.74 -5.01 5.60
C ALA A 37 3.76 -4.10 4.35
N ASP A 38 3.36 -4.65 3.21
CA ASP A 38 3.27 -3.92 1.95
C ASP A 38 2.19 -2.83 1.99
N PHE A 39 0.98 -3.16 2.46
CA PHE A 39 -0.08 -2.15 2.61
C PHE A 39 0.29 -1.06 3.63
N GLN A 40 0.96 -1.41 4.72
CA GLN A 40 1.46 -0.43 5.69
C GLN A 40 2.52 0.49 5.08
N THR A 41 3.38 -0.03 4.19
CA THR A 41 4.39 0.76 3.49
C THR A 41 3.73 1.72 2.50
N ALA A 42 2.74 1.25 1.73
CA ALA A 42 1.95 2.09 0.83
C ALA A 42 1.27 3.26 1.59
N LEU A 43 0.71 2.99 2.78
CA LEU A 43 0.10 4.01 3.63
C LEU A 43 1.12 4.96 4.29
N ARG A 44 2.35 4.51 4.56
CA ARG A 44 3.43 5.41 5.01
C ARG A 44 3.86 6.39 3.93
N LEU A 45 3.89 5.94 2.67
CA LEU A 45 4.23 6.79 1.53
C LEU A 45 3.09 7.74 1.18
N LYS A 46 1.85 7.26 1.25
CA LYS A 46 0.65 8.04 1.03
C LYS A 46 -0.42 7.68 2.06
N PRO A 47 -0.51 8.44 3.16
CA PRO A 47 -1.51 8.23 4.20
C PRO A 47 -2.96 8.31 3.71
N SER A 48 -3.19 9.02 2.60
CA SER A 48 -4.50 9.14 1.95
C SER A 48 -4.83 8.02 0.95
N TYR A 49 -4.00 6.97 0.85
CA TYR A 49 -4.20 5.89 -0.11
C TYR A 49 -5.29 4.92 0.38
N ARG A 50 -6.54 5.20 -0.02
CA ARG A 50 -7.75 4.52 0.47
C ARG A 50 -7.74 3.03 0.17
N GLU A 51 -7.27 2.64 -1.00
CA GLU A 51 -7.21 1.26 -1.47
C GLU A 51 -6.31 0.40 -0.58
N ALA A 52 -5.13 0.92 -0.20
CA ALA A 52 -4.22 0.24 0.72
C ALA A 52 -4.82 0.13 2.13
N ALA A 53 -5.52 1.16 2.61
CA ALA A 53 -6.20 1.13 3.91
C ALA A 53 -7.32 0.06 3.95
N GLN A 54 -8.15 0.02 2.92
CA GLN A 54 -9.22 -0.98 2.79
C GLN A 54 -8.66 -2.40 2.72
N ALA A 55 -7.59 -2.61 1.94
CA ALA A 55 -6.96 -3.91 1.83
C ALA A 55 -6.35 -4.38 3.16
N LEU A 56 -5.73 -3.47 3.92
CA LEU A 56 -5.22 -3.75 5.25
C LEU A 56 -6.33 -4.11 6.25
N GLN A 57 -7.44 -3.38 6.26
CA GLN A 57 -8.60 -3.69 7.09
C GLN A 57 -9.22 -5.05 6.74
N ALA A 58 -9.36 -5.37 5.46
CA ALA A 58 -9.87 -6.65 5.00
C ALA A 58 -8.99 -7.83 5.46
N LEU A 59 -7.66 -7.65 5.46
CA LEU A 59 -6.72 -8.65 5.98
C LEU A 59 -6.86 -8.83 7.49
N GLN A 60 -7.09 -7.76 8.26
CA GLN A 60 -7.28 -7.83 9.70
C GLN A 60 -8.60 -8.53 10.06
N ALA A 61 -9.69 -8.18 9.37
CA ALA A 61 -10.99 -8.80 9.58
C ALA A 61 -10.98 -10.32 9.29
N ARG A 62 -10.15 -10.77 8.35
CA ARG A 62 -9.94 -12.20 8.06
C ARG A 62 -9.08 -12.92 9.10
N ALA A 63 -8.19 -12.22 9.79
CA ALA A 63 -7.32 -12.82 10.81
C ALA A 63 -8.00 -12.96 12.18
N SER A 64 -9.11 -12.23 12.39
CA SER A 64 -9.89 -12.24 13.64
C SER A 64 -11.05 -13.24 13.63
N ARG A 65 -11.20 -14.05 12.57
CA ARG A 65 -12.20 -15.12 12.43
C ARG A 65 -11.54 -16.47 12.53
#